data_AF-A0A3A8RSD4-F1
#
_entry.id   AF-A0A3A8RSD4-F1
#
_cell.length_a   1.000
_cell.length_b   1.000
_cell.length_c   1.000
_cell.angle_alpha   90.00
_cell.angle_beta   90.00
_cell.angle_gamma   90.00
#
_symmetry.space_group_name_H-M   'P 1'
#
loop_
_entity.id
_entity.type
_entity.pdbx_description
1 polymer ?
#
loop_
_entity_poly.entity_id
_entity_poly.type
_entity_poly.pdbx_seq_one_letter_code
_entity_poly.pdbx_strand_id
1 'polypeptide(L)'
;MNVPGTWAGLFSAEWGEDTHARELMKRFSPIALTKANTPVQYLRTLADVLASLIVLTGAEEARAAATPLVPLCAAGIEQAGGLFDSVDPPRVALQVLSFVNAAEACGAAQGLVQASPAKAWLEALAKKVKKLDDVLLYRCGLVALCLGEPDLAAKLVGGGKLPETLTPGERFGFNVQGFVRYLATAMKVGAPSEAVRPAWESFVEGFPKKKAADQVSWSDLLWAARAYFVGVEGRPVARVGESLHALVKPD
;
A
#
# COMPACT_ATOMS: atom_id res chain seq x y z
N MET A 1 3.96 28.85 -8.50
CA MET A 1 5.31 28.25 -8.57
C MET A 1 5.14 26.81 -8.09
N ASN A 2 5.21 25.82 -8.99
CA ASN A 2 5.06 24.41 -8.62
C ASN A 2 6.31 23.96 -7.85
N VAL A 3 6.14 23.54 -6.60
CA VAL A 3 7.25 23.09 -5.76
C VAL A 3 7.24 21.56 -5.74
N PRO A 4 8.31 20.90 -6.22
CA PRO A 4 8.49 19.46 -6.07
C PRO A 4 8.27 19.02 -4.61
N GLY A 5 7.63 17.86 -4.43
CA GLY A 5 7.29 17.39 -3.08
C GLY A 5 6.09 18.08 -2.45
N THR A 6 5.09 18.47 -3.26
CA THR A 6 3.78 18.95 -2.79
C THR A 6 2.65 18.19 -3.49
N TRP A 7 1.48 18.11 -2.87
CA TRP A 7 0.29 17.51 -3.50
C TRP A 7 -0.10 18.25 -4.77
N ALA A 8 -0.13 19.59 -4.75
CA ALA A 8 -0.40 20.41 -5.95
C ALA A 8 0.53 20.08 -7.13
N GLY A 9 1.82 19.82 -6.87
CA GLY A 9 2.76 19.38 -7.89
C GLY A 9 2.42 18.02 -8.49
N LEU A 10 2.04 17.04 -7.66
CA LEU A 10 1.66 15.69 -8.12
C LEU A 10 0.36 15.67 -8.94
N PHE A 11 -0.54 16.62 -8.71
CA PHE A 11 -1.80 16.81 -9.43
C PHE A 11 -1.71 17.81 -10.61
N SER A 12 -0.54 18.38 -10.87
CA SER A 12 -0.40 19.42 -11.90
C SER A 12 -0.66 18.89 -13.30
N ALA A 13 -1.38 19.62 -14.15
CA ALA A 13 -1.57 19.21 -15.55
C ALA A 13 -0.26 19.17 -16.37
N GLU A 14 0.78 19.91 -15.96
CA GLU A 14 2.06 20.00 -16.69
C GLU A 14 3.09 18.98 -16.19
N TRP A 15 3.08 18.68 -14.89
CA TRP A 15 4.10 17.85 -14.22
C TRP A 15 3.53 16.69 -13.40
N GLY A 16 2.21 16.51 -13.43
CA GLY A 16 1.51 15.51 -12.65
C GLY A 16 1.76 14.11 -13.18
N GLU A 17 1.65 13.14 -12.28
CA GLU A 17 1.91 11.73 -12.59
C GLU A 17 0.66 11.03 -13.16
N ASP A 18 -0.50 11.70 -13.22
CA ASP A 18 -1.79 11.12 -13.62
C ASP A 18 -1.82 10.76 -15.11
N THR A 19 -1.34 11.66 -15.98
CA THR A 19 -1.27 11.42 -17.43
C THR A 19 -0.33 10.25 -17.73
N HIS A 20 0.79 10.18 -17.02
CA HIS A 20 1.72 9.06 -17.15
C HIS A 20 1.09 7.75 -16.66
N ALA A 21 0.40 7.76 -15.52
CA ALA A 21 -0.28 6.58 -14.99
C ALA A 21 -1.35 6.04 -15.95
N ARG A 22 -2.16 6.93 -16.54
CA ARG A 22 -3.16 6.57 -17.56
C ARG A 22 -2.52 5.92 -18.78
N GLU A 23 -1.44 6.51 -19.30
CA GLU A 23 -0.76 5.98 -20.48
C GLU A 23 -0.10 4.62 -20.19
N LEU A 24 0.52 4.45 -19.02
CA LEU A 24 1.08 3.16 -18.59
C LEU A 24 -0.01 2.10 -18.47
N MET A 25 -1.14 2.38 -17.81
CA MET A 25 -2.27 1.46 -17.72
C MET A 25 -2.79 1.09 -19.11
N LYS A 26 -3.00 2.09 -19.99
CA LYS A 26 -3.48 1.88 -21.35
C LYS A 26 -2.53 1.00 -22.18
N ARG A 27 -1.22 1.20 -22.04
CA ARG A 27 -0.20 0.48 -22.78
C ARG A 27 0.01 -0.95 -22.28
N PHE A 28 0.07 -1.16 -20.97
CA PHE A 28 0.49 -2.44 -20.39
C PHE A 28 -0.68 -3.37 -20.06
N SER A 29 -1.89 -2.86 -19.82
CA SER A 29 -3.06 -3.72 -19.57
C SER A 29 -3.37 -4.69 -20.72
N PRO A 30 -3.41 -4.26 -22.01
CA PRO A 30 -3.64 -5.19 -23.12
C PRO A 30 -2.55 -6.26 -23.22
N ILE A 31 -1.29 -5.89 -22.99
CA ILE A 31 -0.16 -6.83 -23.03
C ILE A 31 -0.31 -7.88 -21.92
N ALA A 32 -0.67 -7.46 -20.71
CA ALA A 32 -0.92 -8.35 -19.58
C ALA A 32 -2.01 -9.39 -19.92
N LEU A 33 -3.09 -8.96 -20.56
CA LEU A 33 -4.18 -9.84 -20.99
C LEU A 33 -3.75 -10.85 -22.05
N THR A 34 -2.88 -10.46 -22.99
CA THR A 34 -2.35 -11.39 -24.00
C THR A 34 -1.34 -12.40 -23.45
N LYS A 35 -0.72 -12.13 -22.29
CA LYS A 35 0.28 -12.98 -21.65
C LYS A 35 -0.17 -13.48 -20.28
N ALA A 36 -1.43 -13.92 -20.20
CA ALA A 36 -2.08 -14.38 -18.97
C ALA A 36 -1.36 -15.56 -18.26
N ASN A 37 -0.43 -16.25 -18.93
CA ASN A 37 0.43 -17.29 -18.35
C ASN A 37 1.65 -16.75 -17.56
N THR A 38 1.90 -15.43 -17.61
CA THR A 38 2.99 -14.76 -16.87
C THR A 38 2.51 -13.56 -16.05
N PRO A 39 1.46 -13.73 -15.22
CA PRO A 39 0.77 -12.63 -14.55
C PRO A 39 1.69 -11.82 -13.63
N VAL A 40 2.65 -12.45 -12.95
CA VAL A 40 3.55 -11.78 -12.00
C VAL A 40 4.31 -10.62 -12.65
N GLN A 41 4.79 -10.79 -13.89
CA GLN A 41 5.57 -9.75 -14.57
C GLN A 41 4.77 -8.46 -14.78
N TYR A 42 3.48 -8.58 -15.08
CA TYR A 42 2.63 -7.43 -15.39
C TYR A 42 2.00 -6.83 -14.14
N LEU A 43 1.50 -7.67 -13.23
CA LEU A 43 0.89 -7.19 -11.98
C LEU A 43 1.91 -6.42 -11.13
N ARG A 44 3.16 -6.88 -11.05
CA ARG A 44 4.21 -6.12 -10.33
C ARG A 44 4.49 -4.75 -10.96
N THR A 45 4.45 -4.67 -12.29
CA THR A 45 4.74 -3.44 -13.05
C THR A 45 3.60 -2.43 -12.87
N LEU A 46 2.36 -2.92 -12.86
CA LEU A 46 1.16 -2.11 -12.77
C LEU A 46 0.77 -1.76 -11.32
N ALA A 47 1.40 -2.35 -10.30
CA ALA A 47 1.03 -2.15 -8.90
C ALA A 47 1.07 -0.67 -8.48
N ASP A 48 2.22 -0.02 -8.68
CA ASP A 48 2.39 1.39 -8.30
C ASP A 48 1.62 2.33 -9.23
N VAL A 49 1.44 1.95 -10.50
CA VAL A 49 0.67 2.68 -11.50
C VAL A 49 -0.83 2.70 -11.14
N LEU A 50 -1.38 1.56 -10.73
CA LEU A 50 -2.78 1.51 -10.31
C LEU A 50 -2.98 2.27 -8.99
N ALA A 51 -2.04 2.16 -8.05
CA ALA A 51 -2.08 2.93 -6.81
C ALA A 51 -2.02 4.45 -7.09
N SER A 52 -1.16 4.91 -8.01
CA SER A 52 -1.10 6.32 -8.39
C SER A 52 -2.38 6.79 -9.07
N LEU A 53 -2.97 5.97 -9.93
CA LEU A 53 -4.25 6.27 -10.60
C LEU A 53 -5.38 6.45 -9.57
N ILE A 54 -5.47 5.56 -8.57
CA ILE A 54 -6.45 5.69 -7.48
C ILE A 54 -6.32 7.04 -6.78
N VAL A 55 -5.08 7.43 -6.43
CA VAL A 55 -4.83 8.64 -5.65
C VAL A 55 -5.05 9.90 -6.49
N LEU A 56 -4.65 9.90 -7.76
CA LEU A 56 -4.62 11.10 -8.60
C LEU A 56 -5.90 11.33 -9.40
N THR A 57 -6.58 10.26 -9.84
CA THR A 57 -7.78 10.38 -10.68
C THR A 57 -9.05 9.88 -9.98
N GLY A 58 -8.91 9.19 -8.86
CA GLY A 58 -10.01 8.69 -8.06
C GLY A 58 -10.37 7.22 -8.31
N ALA A 59 -11.17 6.67 -7.41
CA ALA A 59 -11.45 5.24 -7.36
C ALA A 59 -12.28 4.71 -8.54
N GLU A 60 -13.16 5.51 -9.14
CA GLU A 60 -14.02 5.07 -10.25
C GLU A 60 -13.21 4.75 -11.51
N GLU A 61 -12.35 5.68 -11.92
CA GLU A 61 -11.49 5.48 -13.09
C GLU A 61 -10.49 4.34 -12.85
N ALA A 62 -9.88 4.29 -11.66
CA ALA A 62 -8.97 3.22 -11.31
C ALA A 62 -9.67 1.85 -11.29
N ARG A 63 -10.93 1.78 -10.86
CA ARG A 63 -11.73 0.56 -10.93
C ARG A 63 -11.91 0.12 -12.37
N ALA A 64 -12.31 1.02 -13.26
CA ALA A 64 -12.48 0.70 -14.68
C ALA A 64 -11.18 0.17 -15.32
N ALA A 65 -10.03 0.75 -14.95
CA ALA A 65 -8.72 0.29 -15.43
C ALA A 65 -8.30 -1.06 -14.83
N ALA A 66 -8.67 -1.34 -13.58
CA ALA A 66 -8.31 -2.58 -12.88
C ALA A 66 -9.21 -3.78 -13.25
N THR A 67 -10.51 -3.56 -13.49
CA THR A 67 -11.51 -4.62 -13.72
C THR A 67 -11.07 -5.67 -14.74
N PRO A 68 -10.54 -5.32 -15.93
CA PRO A 68 -10.09 -6.32 -16.90
C PRO A 68 -8.96 -7.22 -16.40
N LEU A 69 -8.13 -6.72 -15.47
CA LEU A 69 -6.95 -7.41 -14.95
C LEU A 69 -7.23 -8.27 -13.73
N VAL A 70 -8.38 -8.10 -13.06
CA VAL A 70 -8.77 -8.87 -11.87
C VAL A 70 -8.67 -10.38 -12.05
N PRO A 71 -9.04 -10.98 -13.20
CA PRO A 71 -8.87 -12.42 -13.42
C PRO A 71 -7.41 -12.91 -13.31
N LEU A 72 -6.41 -12.03 -13.47
CA LEU A 72 -4.99 -12.38 -13.34
C LEU A 72 -4.53 -12.44 -11.88
N CYS A 73 -5.26 -11.84 -10.93
CA CYS A 73 -4.81 -11.67 -9.55
C CYS A 73 -4.57 -13.00 -8.84
N ALA A 74 -5.49 -13.97 -8.95
CA ALA A 74 -5.36 -15.26 -8.28
C ALA A 74 -4.13 -16.05 -8.77
N ALA A 75 -3.99 -16.19 -10.09
CA ALA A 75 -2.83 -16.83 -10.71
C ALA A 75 -1.52 -16.07 -10.41
N GLY A 76 -1.59 -14.73 -10.33
CA GLY A 76 -0.47 -13.90 -9.92
C GLY A 76 0.00 -14.16 -8.49
N ILE A 77 -0.92 -14.26 -7.53
CA ILE A 77 -0.62 -14.59 -6.13
C ILE A 77 0.00 -16.00 -6.05
N GLU A 78 -0.58 -16.98 -6.73
CA GLU A 78 -0.08 -18.36 -6.74
C GLU A 78 1.34 -18.43 -7.31
N GLN A 79 1.57 -17.85 -8.49
CA GLN A 79 2.88 -17.82 -9.13
C GLN A 79 3.91 -17.07 -8.28
N ALA A 80 3.53 -15.95 -7.65
CA ALA A 80 4.40 -15.24 -6.73
C ALA A 80 4.79 -16.10 -5.50
N GLY A 81 3.88 -16.93 -5.02
CA GLY A 81 4.14 -17.89 -3.94
C GLY A 81 5.16 -18.95 -4.32
N GLY A 82 5.03 -19.53 -5.52
CA GLY A 82 6.01 -20.48 -6.04
C GLY A 82 7.42 -19.89 -6.20
N LEU A 83 7.52 -18.57 -6.37
CA LEU A 83 8.81 -17.88 -6.49
C LEU A 83 9.41 -17.49 -5.13
N PHE A 84 8.63 -17.48 -4.04
CA PHE A 84 8.93 -16.80 -2.77
C PHE A 84 10.30 -17.16 -2.14
N ASP A 85 10.80 -18.38 -2.35
CA ASP A 85 12.04 -18.89 -1.75
C ASP A 85 13.33 -18.69 -2.59
N SER A 86 13.24 -18.05 -3.76
CA SER A 86 14.40 -17.68 -4.61
C SER A 86 15.12 -16.37 -4.20
N VAL A 87 15.92 -15.71 -5.07
CA VAL A 87 16.96 -14.70 -4.68
C VAL A 87 16.47 -13.26 -4.42
N ASP A 88 15.45 -12.73 -5.13
CA ASP A 88 14.72 -11.49 -4.72
C ASP A 88 13.16 -11.56 -4.64
N PRO A 89 12.52 -12.64 -4.15
CA PRO A 89 11.10 -12.87 -4.37
C PRO A 89 10.13 -12.23 -3.37
N PRO A 90 10.49 -11.96 -2.10
CA PRO A 90 9.63 -11.22 -1.21
C PRO A 90 9.17 -9.90 -1.83
N ARG A 91 10.06 -9.19 -2.53
CA ARG A 91 9.71 -7.94 -3.22
C ARG A 91 8.69 -8.18 -4.33
N VAL A 92 8.92 -9.20 -5.15
CA VAL A 92 8.00 -9.57 -6.24
C VAL A 92 6.62 -9.94 -5.70
N ALA A 93 6.56 -10.77 -4.65
CA ALA A 93 5.31 -11.18 -4.03
C ALA A 93 4.55 -10.01 -3.41
N LEU A 94 5.25 -9.11 -2.71
CA LEU A 94 4.64 -7.90 -2.14
C LEU A 94 4.17 -6.92 -3.22
N GLN A 95 4.86 -6.82 -4.36
CA GLN A 95 4.41 -5.99 -5.49
C GLN A 95 3.14 -6.55 -6.12
N VAL A 96 3.05 -7.87 -6.31
CA VAL A 96 1.81 -8.52 -6.78
C VAL A 96 0.68 -8.26 -5.79
N LEU A 97 0.91 -8.45 -4.49
CA LEU A 97 -0.07 -8.11 -3.45
C LEU A 97 -0.44 -6.63 -3.45
N SER A 98 0.48 -5.73 -3.81
CA SER A 98 0.20 -4.30 -3.89
C SER A 98 -0.75 -3.97 -5.04
N PHE A 99 -0.64 -4.65 -6.18
CA PHE A 99 -1.65 -4.55 -7.24
C PHE A 99 -3.01 -5.07 -6.76
N VAL A 100 -3.05 -6.23 -6.10
CA VAL A 100 -4.29 -6.81 -5.57
C VAL A 100 -4.93 -5.89 -4.53
N ASN A 101 -4.13 -5.31 -3.64
CA ASN A 101 -4.58 -4.30 -2.69
C ASN A 101 -5.18 -3.08 -3.39
N ALA A 102 -4.53 -2.59 -4.45
CA ALA A 102 -5.05 -1.48 -5.22
C ALA A 102 -6.40 -1.81 -5.90
N ALA A 103 -6.51 -3.00 -6.51
CA ALA A 103 -7.76 -3.50 -7.08
C ALA A 103 -8.87 -3.64 -6.01
N GLU A 104 -8.55 -4.08 -4.80
CA GLU A 104 -9.52 -4.10 -3.70
C GLU A 104 -9.89 -2.69 -3.21
N ALA A 105 -8.90 -1.80 -3.09
CA ALA A 105 -9.08 -0.44 -2.56
C ALA A 105 -9.93 0.46 -3.46
N CYS A 106 -9.94 0.20 -4.76
CA CYS A 106 -10.86 0.84 -5.71
C CYS A 106 -12.17 0.07 -5.90
N GLY A 107 -12.33 -1.12 -5.31
CA GLY A 107 -13.54 -1.95 -5.39
C GLY A 107 -13.67 -2.78 -6.68
N ALA A 108 -12.59 -3.02 -7.41
CA ALA A 108 -12.57 -3.93 -8.56
C ALA A 108 -12.48 -5.41 -8.13
N ALA A 109 -11.90 -5.69 -6.95
CA ALA A 109 -11.78 -7.02 -6.37
C ALA A 109 -12.18 -7.00 -4.89
N GLN A 110 -12.33 -8.18 -4.27
CA GLN A 110 -12.63 -8.30 -2.85
C GLN A 110 -12.01 -9.57 -2.24
N GLY A 111 -11.40 -9.43 -1.06
CA GLY A 111 -10.99 -10.54 -0.19
C GLY A 111 -9.78 -11.35 -0.65
N LEU A 112 -9.19 -11.05 -1.79
CA LEU A 112 -8.00 -11.71 -2.33
C LEU A 112 -6.75 -11.48 -1.47
N VAL A 113 -6.56 -10.28 -0.91
CA VAL A 113 -5.44 -10.03 0.02
C VAL A 113 -5.59 -10.91 1.27
N GLN A 114 -6.78 -10.95 1.87
CA GLN A 114 -7.04 -11.72 3.08
C GLN A 114 -6.93 -13.24 2.84
N ALA A 115 -7.34 -13.71 1.65
CA ALA A 115 -7.26 -15.12 1.26
C ALA A 115 -5.86 -15.54 0.78
N SER A 116 -4.94 -14.60 0.59
CA SER A 116 -3.59 -14.90 0.11
C SER A 116 -2.71 -15.56 1.20
N PRO A 117 -1.64 -16.27 0.81
CA PRO A 117 -0.63 -16.80 1.74
C PRO A 117 0.27 -15.71 2.36
N ALA A 118 -0.06 -14.42 2.21
CA ALA A 118 0.76 -13.30 2.67
C ALA A 118 1.15 -13.40 4.15
N LYS A 119 0.23 -13.81 5.04
CA LYS A 119 0.55 -13.98 6.46
C LYS A 119 1.73 -14.93 6.68
N ALA A 120 1.70 -16.10 6.04
CA ALA A 120 2.76 -17.10 6.16
C ALA A 120 4.10 -16.58 5.60
N TRP A 121 4.06 -15.85 4.48
CA TRP A 121 5.25 -15.17 3.94
C TRP A 121 5.85 -14.16 4.91
N LEU A 122 5.01 -13.32 5.52
CA LEU A 122 5.43 -12.32 6.49
C LEU A 122 5.99 -12.95 7.77
N GLU A 123 5.39 -14.04 8.26
CA GLU A 123 5.91 -14.81 9.39
C GLU A 123 7.29 -15.42 9.10
N ALA A 124 7.51 -15.90 7.87
CA ALA A 124 8.81 -16.42 7.43
C ALA A 124 9.87 -15.31 7.36
N LEU A 125 9.50 -14.12 6.88
CA LEU A 125 10.39 -12.94 6.86
C LEU A 125 10.69 -12.44 8.27
N ALA A 126 9.71 -12.46 9.17
CA ALA A 126 9.88 -12.06 10.56
C ALA A 126 10.88 -12.94 11.34
N LYS A 127 11.22 -14.14 10.85
CA LYS A 127 12.29 -14.99 11.41
C LYS A 127 13.69 -14.55 10.96
N LYS A 128 13.79 -13.73 9.91
CA LYS A 128 15.04 -13.36 9.23
C LYS A 128 15.28 -11.84 9.19
N VAL A 129 14.57 -11.05 10.02
CA VAL A 129 14.55 -9.57 9.97
C VAL A 129 15.93 -8.91 9.89
N LYS A 130 16.94 -9.47 10.56
CA LYS A 130 18.33 -8.95 10.55
C LYS A 130 19.02 -9.01 9.18
N LYS A 131 18.46 -9.76 8.22
CA LYS A 131 18.99 -9.94 6.86
C LYS A 131 18.23 -9.13 5.81
N LEU A 132 17.20 -8.40 6.22
CA LEU A 132 16.32 -7.65 5.34
C LEU A 132 16.60 -6.15 5.53
N ASP A 133 16.51 -5.38 4.47
CA ASP A 133 16.60 -3.93 4.52
C ASP A 133 15.33 -3.29 5.10
N ASP A 134 15.49 -2.08 5.65
CA ASP A 134 14.42 -1.34 6.31
C ASP A 134 13.21 -1.09 5.40
N VAL A 135 13.44 -0.91 4.09
CA VAL A 135 12.38 -0.65 3.12
C VAL A 135 11.45 -1.85 2.99
N LEU A 136 12.03 -3.05 2.83
CA LEU A 136 11.26 -4.27 2.82
C LEU A 136 10.54 -4.50 4.15
N LEU A 137 11.20 -4.24 5.29
CA LEU A 137 10.63 -4.46 6.61
C LEU A 137 9.39 -3.58 6.88
N TYR A 138 9.44 -2.27 6.58
CA TYR A 138 8.25 -1.43 6.81
C TYR A 138 7.09 -1.80 5.87
N ARG A 139 7.38 -2.19 4.63
CA ARG A 139 6.36 -2.65 3.66
C ARG A 139 5.67 -3.90 4.16
N CYS A 140 6.45 -4.88 4.62
CA CYS A 140 5.93 -6.07 5.28
C CYS A 140 5.06 -5.70 6.49
N GLY A 141 5.48 -4.71 7.29
CA GLY A 141 4.71 -4.20 8.42
C GLY A 141 3.35 -3.63 8.00
N LEU A 142 3.30 -2.80 6.95
CA LEU A 142 2.05 -2.26 6.41
C LEU A 142 1.08 -3.36 5.92
N VAL A 143 1.61 -4.39 5.23
CA VAL A 143 0.80 -5.53 4.80
C VAL A 143 0.28 -6.32 6.01
N ALA A 144 1.13 -6.56 7.03
CA ALA A 144 0.71 -7.23 8.26
C ALA A 144 -0.43 -6.49 8.97
N LEU A 145 -0.38 -5.16 9.05
CA LEU A 145 -1.48 -4.35 9.59
C LEU A 145 -2.78 -4.58 8.82
N CYS A 146 -2.71 -4.60 7.49
CA CYS A 146 -3.89 -4.80 6.64
C CYS A 146 -4.48 -6.21 6.70
N LEU A 147 -3.71 -7.19 7.20
CA LEU A 147 -4.15 -8.55 7.50
C LEU A 147 -4.69 -8.71 8.94
N GLY A 148 -4.68 -7.64 9.74
CA GLY A 148 -5.10 -7.67 11.15
C GLY A 148 -4.06 -8.24 12.10
N GLU A 149 -2.77 -8.17 11.76
CA GLU A 149 -1.67 -8.79 12.51
C GLU A 149 -0.73 -7.73 13.13
N PRO A 150 -1.17 -6.94 14.13
CA PRO A 150 -0.38 -5.84 14.69
C PRO A 150 0.92 -6.30 15.36
N ASP A 151 0.91 -7.46 16.05
CA ASP A 151 2.11 -7.99 16.68
C ASP A 151 3.15 -8.46 15.64
N LEU A 152 2.69 -8.99 14.50
CA LEU A 152 3.58 -9.33 13.38
C LEU A 152 4.16 -8.08 12.73
N ALA A 153 3.34 -7.05 12.52
CA ALA A 153 3.80 -5.75 12.01
C ALA A 153 4.90 -5.16 12.90
N ALA A 154 4.67 -5.15 14.22
CA ALA A 154 5.64 -4.68 15.21
C ALA A 154 6.94 -5.49 15.20
N LYS A 155 6.85 -6.81 15.03
CA LYS A 155 8.04 -7.67 14.93
C LYS A 155 8.86 -7.38 13.67
N LEU A 156 8.20 -7.07 12.55
CA LEU A 156 8.86 -6.75 11.28
C LEU A 156 9.58 -5.41 11.34
N VAL A 157 8.97 -4.37 11.92
CA VAL A 157 9.58 -3.03 12.01
C VAL A 157 10.46 -2.82 13.25
N GLY A 158 10.47 -3.80 14.17
CA GLY A 158 11.28 -3.74 15.39
C GLY A 158 10.70 -2.88 16.51
N GLY A 159 11.53 -2.55 17.50
CA GLY A 159 11.15 -1.73 18.66
C GLY A 159 10.57 -2.48 19.87
N GLY A 160 10.57 -3.83 19.86
CA GLY A 160 10.16 -4.66 21.01
C GLY A 160 8.65 -4.81 21.20
N LYS A 161 8.20 -5.18 22.41
CA LYS A 161 6.78 -5.37 22.76
C LYS A 161 6.00 -4.07 22.51
N LEU A 162 4.85 -4.14 21.83
CA LEU A 162 3.98 -2.98 21.67
C LEU A 162 3.54 -2.42 23.02
N PRO A 163 3.47 -1.09 23.19
CA PRO A 163 2.92 -0.46 24.39
C PRO A 163 1.49 -0.95 24.69
N GLU A 164 1.11 -0.88 25.97
CA GLU A 164 -0.25 -1.20 26.42
C GLU A 164 -1.21 -0.01 26.27
N THR A 165 -0.67 1.18 25.99
CA THR A 165 -1.42 2.41 25.76
C THR A 165 -0.93 3.11 24.49
N LEU A 166 -1.81 3.89 23.87
CA LEU A 166 -1.48 4.76 22.74
C LEU A 166 -1.35 6.20 23.23
N THR A 167 -0.26 6.88 22.86
CA THR A 167 -0.16 8.34 22.97
C THR A 167 -0.90 9.00 21.80
N PRO A 168 -1.98 9.77 22.01
CA PRO A 168 -2.70 10.39 20.90
C PRO A 168 -1.87 11.44 20.15
N GLY A 169 -2.05 11.51 18.84
CA GLY A 169 -1.55 12.62 18.02
C GLY A 169 -0.04 12.66 17.77
N GLU A 170 0.69 11.57 18.02
CA GLU A 170 2.12 11.48 17.70
C GLU A 170 2.37 11.71 16.21
N ARG A 171 3.49 12.35 15.88
CA ARG A 171 3.91 12.61 14.49
C ARG A 171 5.27 11.97 14.26
N PHE A 172 5.42 11.33 13.11
CA PHE A 172 6.60 10.52 12.82
C PHE A 172 7.54 11.14 11.79
N GLY A 173 7.16 12.24 11.14
CA GLY A 173 8.00 12.90 10.13
C GLY A 173 8.38 11.92 9.02
N PHE A 174 9.67 11.59 8.91
CA PHE A 174 10.23 10.62 7.96
C PHE A 174 10.35 9.18 8.51
N ASN A 175 10.02 8.95 9.79
CA ASN A 175 10.10 7.63 10.42
C ASN A 175 8.89 6.75 10.10
N VAL A 176 8.89 6.12 8.92
CA VAL A 176 7.80 5.22 8.47
C VAL A 176 7.64 4.01 9.39
N GLN A 177 8.74 3.43 9.90
CA GLN A 177 8.69 2.29 10.83
C GLN A 177 7.99 2.67 12.14
N GLY A 178 8.28 3.86 12.68
CA GLY A 178 7.60 4.40 13.86
C GLY A 178 6.09 4.55 13.62
N PHE A 179 5.71 5.07 12.45
CA PHE A 179 4.30 5.18 12.06
C PHE A 179 3.60 3.81 11.95
N VAL A 180 4.24 2.81 11.35
CA VAL A 180 3.71 1.43 11.30
C VAL A 180 3.51 0.86 12.71
N ARG A 181 4.48 1.05 13.60
CA ARG A 181 4.41 0.60 14.99
C ARG A 181 3.31 1.33 15.78
N TYR A 182 3.09 2.61 15.49
CA TYR A 182 2.00 3.39 16.07
C TYR A 182 0.63 2.86 15.65
N LEU A 183 0.43 2.59 14.35
CA LEU A 183 -0.79 1.95 13.86
C LEU A 183 -0.99 0.56 14.47
N ALA A 184 0.08 -0.24 14.60
CA ALA A 184 0.02 -1.54 15.27
C ALA A 184 -0.45 -1.41 16.72
N THR A 185 0.06 -0.41 17.44
CA THR A 185 -0.36 -0.11 18.83
C THR A 185 -1.83 0.28 18.86
N ALA A 186 -2.26 1.20 17.98
CA ALA A 186 -3.64 1.67 17.90
C ALA A 186 -4.63 0.53 17.64
N MET A 187 -4.32 -0.34 16.68
CA MET A 187 -5.14 -1.52 16.36
C MET A 187 -5.19 -2.50 17.53
N LYS A 188 -4.06 -2.73 18.21
CA LYS A 188 -3.97 -3.65 19.35
C LYS A 188 -4.81 -3.21 20.55
N VAL A 189 -4.82 -1.91 20.85
CA VAL A 189 -5.55 -1.36 22.01
C VAL A 189 -6.97 -0.92 21.66
N GLY A 190 -7.40 -1.05 20.40
CA GLY A 190 -8.70 -0.58 19.94
C GLY A 190 -8.87 0.93 20.07
N ALA A 191 -7.82 1.70 19.76
CA ALA A 191 -7.84 3.15 19.92
C ALA A 191 -8.86 3.80 18.97
N PRO A 192 -9.55 4.87 19.42
CA PRO A 192 -10.46 5.61 18.56
C PRO A 192 -9.70 6.29 17.42
N SER A 193 -10.34 6.41 16.25
CA SER A 193 -9.73 6.98 15.05
C SER A 193 -9.22 8.40 15.26
N GLU A 194 -9.91 9.18 16.08
CA GLU A 194 -9.60 10.56 16.43
C GLU A 194 -8.22 10.69 17.10
N ALA A 195 -7.81 9.68 17.89
CA ALA A 195 -6.49 9.67 18.52
C ALA A 195 -5.36 9.43 17.50
N VAL A 196 -5.66 8.70 16.42
CA VAL A 196 -4.70 8.27 15.39
C VAL A 196 -4.65 9.27 14.23
N ARG A 197 -5.76 9.97 13.96
CA ARG A 197 -5.95 10.87 12.83
C ARG A 197 -4.81 11.88 12.63
N PRO A 198 -4.28 12.56 13.65
CA PRO A 198 -3.18 13.51 13.43
C PRO A 198 -1.89 12.85 12.93
N ALA A 199 -1.63 11.60 13.34
CA ALA A 199 -0.48 10.83 12.86
C ALA A 199 -0.66 10.45 11.37
N TRP A 200 -1.87 10.01 11.02
CA TRP A 200 -2.26 9.68 9.65
C TRP A 200 -2.17 10.90 8.73
N GLU A 201 -2.80 12.01 9.11
CA GLU A 201 -2.76 13.26 8.35
C GLU A 201 -1.32 13.77 8.16
N SER A 202 -0.49 13.70 9.20
CA SER A 202 0.93 14.07 9.10
C SER A 202 1.72 13.16 8.14
N PHE A 203 1.41 11.85 8.11
CA PHE A 203 2.01 10.92 7.17
C PHE A 203 1.64 11.28 5.72
N VAL A 204 0.34 11.52 5.47
CA VAL A 204 -0.21 11.90 4.16
C VAL A 204 0.31 13.27 3.70
N GLU A 205 0.32 14.28 4.55
CA GLU A 205 0.86 15.61 4.25
C GLU A 205 2.35 15.53 3.84
N GLY A 206 3.12 14.69 4.55
CA GLY A 206 4.53 14.49 4.26
C GLY A 206 4.82 13.53 3.09
N PHE A 207 3.82 12.87 2.50
CA PHE A 207 4.02 11.87 1.46
C PHE A 207 4.72 12.41 0.21
N PRO A 208 4.31 13.55 -0.39
CA PRO A 208 4.93 14.03 -1.62
C PRO A 208 6.44 14.25 -1.50
N LYS A 209 6.91 14.75 -0.35
CA LYS A 209 8.35 14.94 -0.08
C LYS A 209 9.09 13.61 0.06
N LYS A 210 8.50 12.63 0.76
CA LYS A 210 9.09 11.29 0.90
C LYS A 210 9.19 10.57 -0.44
N LYS A 211 8.15 10.69 -1.26
CA LYS A 211 8.10 10.11 -2.60
C LYS A 211 9.17 10.73 -3.51
N ALA A 212 9.32 12.05 -3.50
CA ALA A 212 10.36 12.73 -4.27
C ALA A 212 11.79 12.36 -3.84
N ALA A 213 11.95 11.81 -2.63
CA ALA A 213 13.20 11.29 -2.09
C ALA A 213 13.32 9.75 -2.22
N ASP A 214 12.44 9.10 -3.00
CA ASP A 214 12.38 7.64 -3.22
C ASP A 214 12.24 6.80 -1.94
N GLN A 215 11.70 7.38 -0.86
CA GLN A 215 11.54 6.70 0.43
C GLN A 215 10.22 5.95 0.57
N VAL A 216 9.20 6.35 -0.20
CA VAL A 216 7.88 5.71 -0.24
C VAL A 216 7.36 5.72 -1.67
N SER A 217 6.57 4.72 -2.04
CA SER A 217 5.87 4.65 -3.32
C SER A 217 4.37 4.87 -3.17
N TRP A 218 3.63 4.96 -4.28
CA TRP A 218 2.17 5.06 -4.25
C TRP A 218 1.51 3.86 -3.57
N SER A 219 2.07 2.67 -3.81
CA SER A 219 1.66 1.43 -3.14
C SER A 219 1.80 1.52 -1.62
N ASP A 220 2.89 2.11 -1.12
CA ASP A 220 3.13 2.29 0.31
C ASP A 220 2.06 3.20 0.95
N LEU A 221 1.70 4.29 0.27
CA LEU A 221 0.63 5.18 0.71
C LEU A 221 -0.72 4.45 0.75
N LEU A 222 -1.02 3.63 -0.26
CA LEU A 222 -2.29 2.93 -0.33
C LEU A 222 -2.40 1.81 0.74
N TRP A 223 -1.30 1.12 1.05
CA TRP A 223 -1.26 0.19 2.17
C TRP A 223 -1.44 0.91 3.51
N ALA A 224 -0.77 2.05 3.71
CA ALA A 224 -0.95 2.87 4.90
C ALA A 224 -2.40 3.37 5.04
N ALA A 225 -3.01 3.80 3.93
CA ALA A 225 -4.41 4.21 3.88
C ALA A 225 -5.36 3.07 4.25
N ARG A 226 -5.13 1.86 3.73
CA ARG A 226 -5.92 0.68 4.11
C ARG A 226 -5.76 0.36 5.59
N ALA A 227 -4.54 0.36 6.12
CA ALA A 227 -4.29 0.09 7.54
C ALA A 227 -5.04 1.08 8.45
N TYR A 228 -5.04 2.38 8.10
CA TYR A 228 -5.77 3.39 8.84
C TYR A 228 -7.30 3.29 8.63
N PHE A 229 -7.79 3.41 7.39
CA PHE A 229 -9.23 3.48 7.14
C PHE A 229 -9.96 2.18 7.47
N VAL A 230 -9.34 1.02 7.23
CA VAL A 230 -9.96 -0.28 7.51
C VAL A 230 -9.62 -0.75 8.92
N GLY A 231 -8.34 -0.72 9.29
CA GLY A 231 -7.86 -1.26 10.57
C GLY A 231 -8.17 -0.39 11.78
N VAL A 232 -8.33 0.92 11.61
CA VAL A 232 -8.62 1.86 12.70
C VAL A 232 -10.02 2.47 12.58
N GLU A 233 -10.40 2.98 11.41
CA GLU A 233 -11.74 3.57 11.21
C GLU A 233 -12.85 2.54 10.92
N GLY A 234 -12.51 1.28 10.60
CA GLY A 234 -13.49 0.23 10.31
C GLY A 234 -14.24 0.40 8.99
N ARG A 235 -13.70 1.16 8.03
CA ARG A 235 -14.31 1.35 6.71
C ARG A 235 -14.18 0.11 5.82
N PRO A 236 -15.09 -0.09 4.84
CA PRO A 236 -14.90 -1.11 3.81
C PRO A 236 -13.65 -0.86 2.96
N VAL A 237 -12.89 -1.92 2.64
CA VAL A 237 -11.68 -1.84 1.80
C VAL A 237 -11.97 -1.15 0.46
N ALA A 238 -13.11 -1.46 -0.18
CA ALA A 238 -13.53 -0.88 -1.46
C ALA A 238 -13.74 0.66 -1.46
N ARG A 239 -13.73 1.30 -0.28
CA ARG A 239 -13.87 2.75 -0.10
C ARG A 239 -12.56 3.45 0.27
N VAL A 240 -11.47 2.70 0.41
CA VAL A 240 -10.14 3.24 0.77
C VAL A 240 -9.65 4.21 -0.30
N GLY A 241 -9.72 3.83 -1.58
CA GLY A 241 -9.23 4.67 -2.67
C GLY A 241 -9.96 6.00 -2.79
N GLU A 242 -11.28 5.99 -2.62
CA GLU A 242 -12.10 7.20 -2.60
C GLU A 242 -11.80 8.09 -1.40
N SER A 243 -11.68 7.50 -0.21
CA SER A 243 -11.36 8.25 1.02
C SER A 243 -9.98 8.90 0.93
N LEU A 244 -9.00 8.20 0.35
CA LEU A 244 -7.65 8.73 0.16
C LEU A 244 -7.63 9.83 -0.91
N HIS A 245 -8.25 9.61 -2.07
CA HIS A 245 -8.32 10.64 -3.13
C HIS A 245 -8.95 11.93 -2.63
N ALA A 246 -10.10 11.83 -1.94
CA ALA A 246 -10.79 12.99 -1.39
C ALA A 246 -9.96 13.75 -0.35
N LEU A 247 -9.07 13.06 0.39
CA LEU A 247 -8.19 13.67 1.37
C LEU A 247 -7.05 14.47 0.75
N VAL A 248 -6.55 14.07 -0.42
CA VAL A 248 -5.32 14.64 -1.01
C VAL A 248 -5.54 15.49 -2.24
N LYS A 249 -6.72 15.38 -2.87
CA LYS A 249 -7.07 16.19 -4.04
C LYS A 249 -7.07 17.68 -3.64
N PRO A 250 -6.28 18.52 -4.32
CA PRO A 250 -6.32 19.97 -4.10
C PRO A 250 -7.70 20.55 -4.41
N ASP A 251 -8.10 21.57 -3.66
CA ASP A 251 -9.29 22.39 -3.93
C ASP A 251 -9.23 23.10 -5.29
#